data_AF-A0A822J6I3-F1
#
_entry.id   AF-A0A822J6I3-F1
#
_cell.length_a   1.000
_cell.length_b   1.000
_cell.length_c   1.000
_cell.angle_alpha   90.00
_cell.angle_beta   90.00
_cell.angle_gamma   90.00
#
_symmetry.space_group_name_H-M   'P 1'
#
loop_
_entity.id
_entity.type
_entity.pdbx_description
1 polymer ?
#
loop_
_entity_poly.entity_id
_entity_poly.type
_entity_poly.pdbx_seq_one_letter_code
_entity_poly.pdbx_strand_id
1 'polypeptide(L)'
;MTFDPKHFLDLATILISDTKYCNEARCRTSISRAYYAAHLISRKKLELKGYSFSTDDKVHWKVIEGMIKENFVIGDMLKKLRKYRNDADYDLNKEITNYMTIYSKTLAEAVIEEANKI
;
A
#
# COMPACT_ATOMS: atom_id res chain seq x y z
N MET A 1 7.62 4.64 -21.43
CA MET A 1 6.33 4.26 -20.83
C MET A 1 6.48 4.35 -19.32
N THR A 2 5.64 5.13 -18.64
CA THR A 2 5.69 5.23 -17.17
C THR A 2 4.85 4.09 -16.60
N PHE A 3 5.38 3.37 -15.60
CA PHE A 3 4.65 2.29 -14.94
C PHE A 3 3.42 2.86 -14.18
N ASP A 4 2.26 2.22 -14.30
CA ASP A 4 1.07 2.54 -13.50
C ASP A 4 1.10 1.74 -12.18
N PRO A 5 1.21 2.40 -11.01
CA PRO A 5 1.20 1.69 -9.73
C PRO A 5 -0.10 0.91 -9.45
N LYS A 6 -1.22 1.21 -10.13
CA LYS A 6 -2.46 0.42 -10.00
C LYS A 6 -2.27 -1.04 -10.37
N HIS A 7 -1.35 -1.35 -11.29
CA HIS A 7 -1.03 -2.74 -11.63
C HIS A 7 -0.53 -3.56 -10.45
N PHE A 8 0.04 -2.94 -9.40
CA PHE A 8 0.36 -3.67 -8.17
C PHE A 8 -0.88 -4.09 -7.39
N LEU A 9 -1.94 -3.27 -7.37
CA LEU A 9 -3.20 -3.62 -6.71
C LEU A 9 -3.94 -4.71 -7.50
N ASP A 10 -3.90 -4.65 -8.83
CA ASP A 10 -4.45 -5.70 -9.70
C ASP A 10 -3.74 -7.03 -9.42
N LEU A 11 -2.40 -7.02 -9.38
CA LEU A 11 -1.61 -8.19 -9.02
C LEU A 11 -1.92 -8.71 -7.62
N ALA A 12 -2.05 -7.82 -6.63
CA ALA A 12 -2.43 -8.21 -5.27
C ALA A 12 -3.77 -8.94 -5.24
N THR A 13 -4.74 -8.49 -6.05
CA THR A 13 -6.08 -9.06 -6.15
C THR A 13 -6.05 -10.46 -6.77
N ILE A 14 -5.28 -10.65 -7.84
CA ILE A 14 -5.10 -11.96 -8.49
C ILE A 14 -4.46 -12.96 -7.52
N LEU A 15 -3.40 -12.55 -6.82
CA LEU A 15 -2.64 -13.44 -5.94
C LEU A 15 -3.46 -13.96 -4.75
N ILE A 16 -4.44 -13.20 -4.24
CA ILE A 16 -5.26 -13.63 -3.09
C ILE A 16 -5.99 -14.95 -3.38
N SER A 17 -6.46 -15.15 -4.61
CA SER A 17 -7.24 -16.32 -5.00
C SER A 17 -6.42 -17.38 -5.74
N ASP A 18 -5.19 -17.07 -6.18
CA ASP A 18 -4.34 -18.01 -6.91
C ASP A 18 -3.90 -19.17 -6.01
N THR A 19 -4.43 -20.37 -6.30
CA THR A 19 -4.15 -21.61 -5.55
C THR A 19 -2.86 -22.29 -5.98
N LYS A 20 -2.18 -21.78 -7.03
CA LYS A 20 -0.88 -22.29 -7.47
C LYS A 20 0.23 -22.04 -6.45
N TYR A 21 0.07 -21.02 -5.59
CA TYR A 21 1.07 -20.62 -4.61
C TYR A 21 0.61 -20.91 -3.18
N CYS A 22 1.58 -21.11 -2.28
CA CYS A 22 1.32 -21.28 -0.86
C CYS A 22 0.48 -20.11 -0.30
N ASN A 23 -0.50 -20.43 0.55
CA ASN A 23 -1.46 -19.45 1.06
C ASN A 23 -0.80 -18.26 1.78
N GLU A 24 0.23 -18.52 2.58
CA GLU A 24 0.92 -17.48 3.32
C GLU A 24 1.77 -16.60 2.41
N ALA A 25 2.50 -17.21 1.47
CA ALA A 25 3.36 -16.50 0.52
C ALA A 25 2.54 -15.53 -0.36
N ARG A 26 1.39 -15.98 -0.87
CA ARG A 26 0.48 -15.12 -1.65
C ARG A 26 -0.11 -14.00 -0.79
N CYS A 27 -0.53 -14.29 0.45
CA CYS A 27 -1.06 -13.27 1.37
C CYS A 27 -0.03 -12.16 1.65
N ARG A 28 1.18 -12.56 2.06
CA ARG A 28 2.28 -11.61 2.35
C ARG A 28 2.58 -10.74 1.13
N THR A 29 2.71 -11.37 -0.04
CA THR A 29 2.97 -10.67 -1.30
C THR A 29 1.84 -9.70 -1.67
N SER A 30 0.58 -10.13 -1.56
CA SER A 30 -0.59 -9.28 -1.84
C SER A 30 -0.63 -8.03 -0.95
N ILE A 31 -0.36 -8.16 0.35
CA ILE A 31 -0.28 -7.00 1.26
C ILE A 31 0.82 -6.04 0.81
N SER A 32 2.01 -6.56 0.50
CA SER A 32 3.13 -5.75 0.03
C SER A 32 2.78 -4.98 -1.23
N ARG A 33 2.18 -5.65 -2.24
CA ARG A 33 1.77 -5.01 -3.50
C ARG A 33 0.65 -4.00 -3.33
N ALA A 34 -0.36 -4.30 -2.51
CA ALA A 34 -1.42 -3.36 -2.16
C ALA A 34 -0.86 -2.08 -1.52
N TYR A 35 0.09 -2.22 -0.58
CA TYR A 35 0.78 -1.07 0.01
C TYR A 35 1.55 -0.24 -1.01
N TYR A 36 2.33 -0.87 -1.89
CA TYR A 36 3.12 -0.14 -2.88
C TYR A 36 2.23 0.60 -3.90
N ALA A 37 1.11 0.02 -4.31
CA ALA A 37 0.13 0.71 -5.16
C ALA A 37 -0.35 2.02 -4.51
N ALA A 38 -0.85 1.91 -3.27
CA ALA A 38 -1.35 3.05 -2.51
C ALA A 38 -0.25 4.09 -2.24
N HIS A 39 0.93 3.67 -1.77
CA HIS A 39 2.05 4.55 -1.46
C HIS A 39 2.54 5.34 -2.67
N LEU A 40 2.73 4.69 -3.83
CA LEU A 40 3.23 5.34 -5.04
C LEU A 40 2.20 6.32 -5.63
N ILE A 41 0.91 5.97 -5.60
CA ILE A 41 -0.16 6.89 -6.03
C ILE A 41 -0.22 8.09 -5.08
N SER A 42 -0.17 7.86 -3.78
CA SER A 42 -0.13 8.94 -2.79
C SER A 42 1.08 9.84 -2.99
N ARG A 43 2.27 9.26 -3.17
CA ARG A 43 3.49 10.02 -3.48
C ARG A 43 3.30 10.90 -4.71
N LYS A 44 2.81 10.35 -5.82
CA LYS A 44 2.57 11.09 -7.06
C LYS A 44 1.59 12.25 -6.86
N LYS A 45 0.54 12.05 -6.06
CA LYS A 45 -0.44 13.09 -5.74
C LYS A 45 0.18 14.24 -4.94
N LEU A 46 1.03 13.92 -3.96
CA LEU A 46 1.77 14.93 -3.22
C LEU A 46 2.80 15.65 -4.11
N GLU A 47 3.49 14.93 -4.99
CA GLU A 47 4.42 15.56 -5.95
C GLU A 47 3.72 16.57 -6.87
N LEU A 48 2.50 16.26 -7.33
CA LEU A 48 1.67 17.20 -8.10
C LEU A 48 1.26 18.44 -7.30
N LYS A 49 1.26 18.35 -5.96
CA LYS A 49 1.01 19.47 -5.05
C LYS A 49 2.29 20.22 -4.63
N GLY A 50 3.44 19.89 -5.23
CA GLY A 50 4.71 20.57 -4.98
C GLY A 50 5.55 19.98 -3.85
N TYR A 51 5.15 18.83 -3.30
CA TYR A 51 6.02 18.10 -2.38
C TYR A 51 7.18 17.45 -3.15
N SER A 52 8.34 17.31 -2.50
CA SER A 52 9.50 16.61 -3.06
C SER A 52 9.97 15.51 -2.11
N PHE A 53 10.24 14.34 -2.66
CA PHE A 53 10.62 13.16 -1.91
C PHE A 53 11.92 12.55 -2.44
N SER A 54 12.83 12.22 -1.51
CA SER A 54 14.00 11.39 -1.78
C SER A 54 13.59 9.93 -2.00
N THR A 55 14.53 9.10 -2.46
CA THR A 55 14.34 7.64 -2.64
C THR A 55 14.89 6.80 -1.48
N ASP A 56 15.20 7.45 -0.35
CA ASP A 56 15.69 6.77 0.86
C ASP A 56 14.55 6.06 1.62
N ASP A 57 14.90 5.21 2.59
CA ASP A 57 13.93 4.44 3.39
C ASP A 57 12.93 5.31 4.19
N LYS A 58 13.28 6.59 4.45
CA LYS A 58 12.39 7.52 5.14
C LYS A 58 11.27 8.03 4.23
N VAL A 59 11.36 7.81 2.91
CA VAL A 59 10.32 8.20 1.94
C VAL A 59 8.94 7.71 2.34
N HIS A 60 8.86 6.49 2.87
CA HIS A 60 7.60 5.90 3.31
C HIS A 60 6.93 6.72 4.41
N TRP A 61 7.70 7.24 5.38
CA TRP A 61 7.16 8.08 6.46
C TRP A 61 6.81 9.47 5.93
N LYS A 62 7.68 10.07 5.11
CA LYS A 62 7.44 11.41 4.55
C LYS A 62 6.17 11.48 3.70
N VAL A 63 5.89 10.46 2.90
CA VAL A 63 4.65 10.39 2.10
C VAL A 63 3.43 10.24 3.00
N ILE A 64 3.51 9.42 4.07
CA ILE A 64 2.43 9.30 5.05
C ILE A 64 2.18 10.65 5.74
N GLU A 65 3.23 11.32 6.21
CA GLU A 65 3.11 12.63 6.86
C GLU A 65 2.56 13.70 5.91
N GLY A 66 3.00 13.71 4.65
CA GLY A 66 2.43 14.58 3.62
C GLY A 66 0.95 14.29 3.41
N MET A 67 0.55 13.03 3.33
CA MET A 67 -0.87 12.67 3.24
C MET A 67 -1.65 13.06 4.48
N ILE A 68 -1.10 12.91 5.70
CA ILE A 68 -1.76 13.36 6.92
C ILE A 68 -2.03 14.88 6.88
N LYS A 69 -1.08 15.67 6.37
CA LYS A 69 -1.23 17.12 6.23
C LYS A 69 -2.31 17.51 5.23
N GLU A 70 -2.38 16.81 4.10
CA GLU A 70 -3.39 17.05 3.06
C GLU A 70 -4.79 16.53 3.47
N ASN A 71 -4.83 15.34 4.06
CA ASN A 71 -6.03 14.65 4.48
C ASN A 71 -5.68 13.58 5.53
N PHE A 72 -6.00 13.86 6.79
CA PHE A 72 -5.73 12.96 7.92
C PHE A 72 -6.22 11.53 7.69
N VAL A 73 -7.42 11.35 7.11
CA VAL A 73 -8.04 10.03 6.91
C VAL A 73 -7.21 9.20 5.93
N ILE A 74 -6.78 9.78 4.82
CA ILE A 74 -5.92 9.10 3.83
C ILE A 74 -4.58 8.71 4.48
N GLY A 75 -3.98 9.66 5.20
CA GLY A 75 -2.72 9.46 5.89
C GLY A 75 -2.75 8.34 6.92
N ASP A 76 -3.82 8.26 7.73
CA ASP A 76 -3.99 7.21 8.73
C ASP A 76 -4.21 5.83 8.10
N MET A 77 -5.04 5.73 7.05
CA MET A 77 -5.20 4.49 6.29
C MET A 77 -3.88 4.01 5.68
N LEU A 78 -3.09 4.92 5.09
CA LEU A 78 -1.80 4.58 4.50
C LEU A 78 -0.77 4.17 5.57
N LYS A 79 -0.80 4.79 6.75
CA LYS A 79 0.00 4.39 7.92
C LYS A 79 -0.35 2.98 8.37
N LYS A 80 -1.65 2.65 8.43
CA LYS A 80 -2.13 1.32 8.79
C LYS A 80 -1.70 0.26 7.78
N LEU A 81 -1.80 0.55 6.49
CA LEU A 81 -1.28 -0.31 5.41
C LEU A 81 0.21 -0.59 5.55
N ARG A 82 1.00 0.44 5.85
CA ARG A 82 2.44 0.26 6.06
C ARG A 82 2.73 -0.70 7.21
N LYS A 83 1.97 -0.61 8.30
CA LYS A 83 2.10 -1.53 9.43
C LYS A 83 1.86 -2.98 8.97
N TYR A 84 0.76 -3.24 8.25
CA TYR A 84 0.49 -4.57 7.71
C TYR A 84 1.56 -5.05 6.74
N ARG A 85 2.12 -4.17 5.90
CA ARG A 85 3.24 -4.51 5.03
C ARG A 85 4.50 -4.88 5.80
N ASN A 86 4.81 -4.17 6.88
CA ASN A 86 5.97 -4.52 7.72
C ASN A 86 5.77 -5.89 8.41
N ASP A 87 4.58 -6.12 8.95
CA ASP A 87 4.18 -7.40 9.53
C ASP A 87 4.32 -8.54 8.49
N ALA A 88 3.84 -8.31 7.26
CA ALA A 88 3.87 -9.29 6.19
C ALA A 88 5.29 -9.56 5.63
N ASP A 89 6.10 -8.52 5.44
CA ASP A 89 7.40 -8.64 4.78
C ASP A 89 8.53 -9.05 5.76
N TYR A 90 8.42 -8.69 7.04
CA TYR A 90 9.54 -8.82 7.99
C TYR A 90 9.24 -9.65 9.25
N ASP A 91 7.98 -9.73 9.69
CA ASP A 91 7.64 -10.56 10.85
C ASP A 91 7.32 -12.00 10.40
N LEU A 92 8.35 -12.84 10.40
CA LEU A 92 8.25 -14.24 9.99
C LEU A 92 7.50 -15.12 11.00
N ASN A 93 7.36 -14.68 12.25
CA ASN A 93 6.65 -15.43 13.29
C ASN A 93 5.16 -15.09 13.33
N LYS A 94 4.74 -14.06 12.60
CA LYS A 94 3.36 -13.62 12.55
C LYS A 94 2.58 -14.33 11.47
N GLU A 95 1.50 -14.98 11.86
CA GLU A 95 0.55 -15.55 10.90
C GLU A 95 -0.14 -14.43 10.10
N ILE A 96 -0.06 -14.51 8.76
CA ILE A 96 -0.76 -13.59 7.86
C ILE A 96 -1.98 -14.30 7.28
N THR A 97 -3.15 -13.83 7.70
CA THR A 97 -4.44 -14.44 7.33
C THR A 97 -5.03 -13.82 6.06
N ASN A 98 -5.91 -14.56 5.38
CA ASN A 98 -6.68 -14.04 4.25
C ASN A 98 -7.50 -12.79 4.63
N TYR A 99 -8.01 -12.73 5.86
CA TYR A 99 -8.73 -11.56 6.36
C TYR A 99 -7.85 -10.31 6.36
N MET A 100 -6.63 -10.40 6.89
CA MET A 100 -5.68 -9.27 6.89
C MET A 100 -5.32 -8.84 5.47
N THR A 101 -5.17 -9.80 4.56
CA THR A 101 -4.87 -9.54 3.15
C THR A 101 -6.01 -8.82 2.43
N ILE A 102 -7.24 -9.31 2.57
CA ILE A 102 -8.44 -8.68 1.99
C ILE A 102 -8.63 -7.28 2.58
N TYR A 103 -8.48 -7.13 3.89
CA TYR A 103 -8.58 -5.84 4.56
C TYR A 103 -7.52 -4.85 4.07
N SER A 104 -6.27 -5.31 3.86
CA SER A 104 -5.21 -4.49 3.29
C SER A 104 -5.51 -4.10 1.84
N LYS A 105 -6.04 -5.01 1.02
CA LYS A 105 -6.51 -4.66 -0.33
C LYS A 105 -7.57 -3.55 -0.28
N THR A 106 -8.61 -3.70 0.54
CA THR A 106 -9.68 -2.71 0.67
C THR A 106 -9.19 -1.35 1.19
N LEU A 107 -8.26 -1.34 2.15
CA LEU A 107 -7.61 -0.10 2.57
C LEU A 107 -6.83 0.57 1.43
N ALA A 108 -6.13 -0.20 0.61
CA ALA A 108 -5.40 0.35 -0.54
C ALA A 108 -6.36 0.94 -1.58
N GLU A 109 -7.48 0.27 -1.87
CA GLU A 109 -8.55 0.78 -2.73
C GLU A 109 -9.07 2.13 -2.20
N ALA A 110 -9.42 2.20 -0.91
CA ALA A 110 -9.91 3.42 -0.29
C ALA A 110 -8.88 4.57 -0.33
N VAL A 111 -7.61 4.29 -0.01
CA VAL A 111 -6.54 5.30 -0.11
C VAL A 111 -6.41 5.84 -1.53
N ILE A 112 -6.45 4.96 -2.54
CA ILE A 112 -6.30 5.36 -3.94
C ILE A 112 -7.52 6.17 -4.40
N GLU A 113 -8.72 5.76 -4.04
CA GLU A 113 -9.95 6.49 -4.37
C GLU A 113 -9.93 7.89 -3.76
N GLU A 114 -9.68 8.00 -2.46
CA GLU A 114 -9.65 9.27 -1.75
C GLU A 114 -8.50 10.16 -2.20
N ALA A 115 -7.31 9.61 -2.45
CA ALA A 115 -6.18 10.38 -2.97
C ALA A 115 -6.41 10.90 -4.39
N ASN A 116 -7.36 10.34 -5.14
CA ASN A 116 -7.74 10.89 -6.44
C ASN A 116 -8.67 12.10 -6.35
N LYS A 117 -9.30 12.33 -5.20
CA LYS A 117 -10.22 13.45 -4.93
C LYS A 117 -9.49 14.71 -4.43
N ILE A 118 -8.25 14.57 -3.96
CA ILE A 118 -7.40 15.67 -3.47
C ILE A 118 -6.51 16.24 -4.57
#